data_AF-A0A848UI52-F1
#
_entry.id   AF-A0A848UI52-F1
#
_cell.length_a   1.000
_cell.length_b   1.000
_cell.length_c   1.000
_cell.angle_alpha   90.00
_cell.angle_beta   90.00
_cell.angle_gamma   90.00
#
_symmetry.space_group_name_H-M   'P 1'
#
loop_
_entity.id
_entity.type
_entity.pdbx_description
1 polymer ?
#
loop_
_entity_poly.entity_id
_entity_poly.type
_entity_poly.pdbx_seq_one_letter_code
_entity_poly.pdbx_strand_id
1 'polypeptide(L)' 'MIEVVIALLMVVNGEIKEHRIQESMSKCLKGKRVAERQSNNTVEYKCIKSKAELEKNIDGSKAIKKIVKE' A
#
# COMPACT_ATOMS: atom_id res chain seq x y z
N MET A 1 8.89 13.19 -4.44
CA MET A 1 8.71 13.98 -3.19
C MET A 1 8.57 13.00 -2.03
N ILE A 2 9.23 13.23 -0.89
CA ILE A 2 9.12 12.33 0.28
C ILE A 2 7.96 12.80 1.16
N GLU A 3 6.95 11.95 1.33
CA GLU A 3 5.78 12.23 2.17
C GLU A 3 5.50 11.05 3.09
N VAL A 4 4.87 11.32 4.24
CA VAL A 4 4.30 10.25 5.07
C VAL A 4 2.99 9.82 4.42
N VAL A 5 2.93 8.56 3.98
CA VAL A 5 1.74 8.00 3.34
C VAL A 5 1.21 6.81 4.10
N ILE A 6 -0.06 6.54 3.89
CA ILE A 6 -0.72 5.31 4.31
C ILE A 6 -0.98 4.49 3.06
N ALA A 7 -0.54 3.24 3.06
CA ALA A 7 -0.68 2.37 1.90
C ALA A 7 -1.16 0.97 2.28
N LEU A 8 -2.00 0.41 1.41
CA LEU A 8 -2.39 -0.99 1.43
C LEU A 8 -1.46 -1.74 0.47
N LEU A 9 -0.68 -2.68 1.01
CA LEU A 9 0.21 -3.56 0.27
C LEU A 9 -0.46 -4.92 0.06
N MET A 10 -0.29 -5.47 -1.14
CA MET A 10 -0.54 -6.87 -1.44
C MET A 10 0.81 -7.58 -1.49
N VAL A 11 0.97 -8.59 -0.65
CA VAL A 11 2.16 -9.40 -0.52
C VAL A 11 1.81 -10.81 -0.98
N VAL A 12 2.56 -11.36 -1.94
CA VAL A 12 2.35 -12.72 -2.44
C VAL A 12 3.65 -13.48 -2.24
N ASN A 13 3.61 -14.59 -1.51
CA ASN A 13 4.81 -15.38 -1.15
C ASN A 13 5.92 -14.54 -0.48
N GLY A 14 5.55 -13.55 0.34
CA GLY A 14 6.50 -12.67 1.03
C GLY A 14 7.04 -11.50 0.20
N GLU A 15 6.70 -11.41 -1.09
CA GLU A 15 7.07 -10.28 -1.95
C GLU A 15 5.92 -9.29 -2.12
N ILE A 16 6.20 -7.99 -2.04
CA ILE A 16 5.21 -6.95 -2.36
C ILE A 16 4.96 -6.99 -3.87
N LYS A 17 3.74 -7.35 -4.28
CA LYS A 17 3.31 -7.35 -5.68
C LYS A 17 2.57 -6.08 -6.06
N GLU A 18 1.74 -5.56 -5.17
CA GLU A 18 0.98 -4.32 -5.43
C GLU A 18 0.95 -3.42 -4.20
N HIS A 19 0.75 -2.12 -4.47
CA HIS A 19 0.55 -1.12 -3.44
C HIS A 19 -0.48 -0.08 -3.88
N ARG A 20 -1.33 0.34 -2.94
CA ARG A 20 -2.30 1.40 -3.16
C ARG A 20 -2.26 2.40 -2.03
N ILE A 21 -2.02 3.67 -2.36
CA ILE A 21 -2.09 4.78 -1.40
C ILE A 21 -3.55 4.96 -0.96
N GLN A 22 -3.76 5.14 0.34
CA GLN A 22 -5.05 5.34 0.98
C GLN A 22 -5.06 6.68 1.71
N GLU A 23 -6.21 7.35 1.73
CA GLU A 23 -6.34 8.64 2.41
C GLU A 23 -6.21 8.54 3.93
N SER A 24 -6.56 7.39 4.53
CA SER A 24 -6.50 7.18 5.97
C SER A 24 -6.28 5.73 6.36
N MET A 25 -5.83 5.52 7.60
CA MET A 25 -5.61 4.17 8.14
C MET A 25 -6.92 3.40 8.24
N SER A 26 -8.02 4.08 8.61
CA SER A 26 -9.34 3.47 8.68
C SER A 26 -9.80 2.95 7.32
N LYS A 27 -9.58 3.71 6.23
CA LYS A 27 -9.85 3.24 4.86
C LYS A 27 -8.96 2.05 4.49
N CYS A 28 -7.67 2.10 4.84
CA CYS A 28 -6.75 0.99 4.61
C CYS A 28 -7.21 -0.29 5.32
N LEU A 29 -7.52 -0.23 6.61
CA LEU A 29 -7.95 -1.39 7.41
C LEU A 29 -9.27 -1.97 6.90
N LYS A 30 -10.21 -1.12 6.48
CA LYS A 30 -11.47 -1.57 5.86
C LYS A 30 -11.20 -2.29 4.54
N GLY A 31 -10.35 -1.73 3.68
CA GLY A 31 -9.96 -2.36 2.41
C GLY A 31 -9.25 -3.68 2.62
N LYS A 32 -8.30 -3.73 3.55
CA LYS A 32 -7.61 -4.95 3.98
C LYS A 32 -8.60 -6.05 4.37
N ARG A 33 -9.56 -5.76 5.25
CA ARG A 33 -10.57 -6.74 5.67
C ARG A 33 -11.43 -7.28 4.53
N VAL A 34 -11.72 -6.46 3.51
CA VAL A 34 -12.49 -6.90 2.34
C VAL A 34 -11.63 -7.78 1.44
N ALA A 35 -10.37 -7.40 1.21
CA ALA A 35 -9.43 -8.14 0.38
C ALA A 35 -9.08 -9.50 1.00
N GLU A 36 -8.89 -9.56 2.32
CA GLU A 36 -8.62 -10.79 3.06
C GLU A 36 -9.78 -11.81 3.01
N ARG A 37 -11.02 -11.37 2.73
CA ARG A 37 -12.15 -12.31 2.55
C ARG A 37 -12.07 -13.11 1.25
N GLN A 38 -11.32 -12.61 0.27
CA GLN A 38 -11.17 -13.23 -1.05
C GLN A 38 -9.76 -13.77 -1.28
N SER A 39 -8.87 -13.67 -0.29
CA SER A 39 -7.46 -14.08 -0.40
C SER A 39 -7.25 -15.55 -0.05
N ASN A 40 -6.35 -16.21 -0.78
CA ASN A 40 -5.82 -17.51 -0.42
C ASN A 40 -4.63 -17.38 0.55
N ASN A 41 -4.17 -18.49 1.16
CA ASN A 41 -3.04 -18.51 2.11
C ASN A 41 -1.72 -17.92 1.58
N THR A 42 -1.58 -17.78 0.26
CA THR A 42 -0.38 -17.23 -0.41
C THR A 42 -0.37 -15.70 -0.46
N VAL A 43 -1.54 -15.07 -0.28
CA VAL A 43 -1.73 -13.62 -0.44
C VAL A 43 -2.00 -12.99 0.92
N GLU A 44 -1.14 -12.07 1.33
CA GLU A 44 -1.29 -11.27 2.54
C GLU A 44 -1.51 -9.80 2.20
N TYR A 45 -2.39 -9.14 2.95
CA TYR A 45 -2.59 -7.69 2.83
C TYR A 45 -2.05 -6.97 4.07
N LYS A 46 -1.26 -5.91 3.87
CA LYS A 46 -0.65 -5.15 4.96
C LYS A 46 -0.92 -3.66 4.82
N CYS A 47 -1.38 -3.03 5.90
CA CYS A 47 -1.47 -1.58 5.98
C CYS A 47 -0.19 -1.04 6.58
N ILE A 48 0.46 -0.12 5.89
CA ILE A 48 1.68 0.54 6.36
C ILE A 48 1.45 2.05 6.47
N LYS A 49 2.11 2.67 7.43
CA LYS A 49 2.30 4.11 7.51
C LYS A 49 3.80 4.36 7.54
N SER A 50 4.35 4.94 6.47
CA SER A 50 5.78 5.17 6.36
C SER A 50 6.07 6.41 5.52
N LYS A 51 7.29 6.92 5.64
CA LYS A 51 7.82 7.88 4.67
C LYS A 51 8.04 7.14 3.35
N ALA A 52 7.54 7.70 2.27
CA ALA A 52 7.70 7.15 0.95
C ALA A 52 8.03 8.26 -0.02
N GLU A 53 8.93 7.95 -0.95
CA GLU A 53 9.14 8.77 -2.12
C GLU A 53 8.01 8.48 -3.12
N LEU A 54 7.24 9.52 -3.43
CA LEU A 54 6.16 9.46 -4.38
C LEU A 54 6.59 10.02 -5.72
N GLU A 55 6.16 9.35 -6.78
CA GLU A 55 6.19 9.85 -8.15
C GLU A 55 4.77 10.15 -8.64
N LYS A 56 4.66 11.13 -9.54
CA LYS A 56 3.40 11.43 -10.21
C LYS A 56 3.39 10.68 -11.53
N ASN A 57 2.36 9.87 -11.72
CA ASN A 57 2.07 9.29 -13.02
C ASN A 57 1.53 10.36 -13.96
N ILE A 58 1.57 10.09 -15.26
CA ILE A 58 1.07 10.98 -16.32
C ILE A 58 -0.42 11.29 -16.10
N ASP A 59 -1.17 10.33 -15.53
CA ASP A 59 -2.60 10.46 -15.18
C ASP A 59 -2.88 11.32 -13.93
N GLY A 60 -1.85 11.89 -13.30
CA GLY A 60 -1.96 12.68 -12.07
C GLY A 60 -2.08 11.86 -10.78
N SER A 61 -2.16 10.53 -10.88
CA SER A 61 -2.11 9.64 -9.71
C SER A 61 -0.72 9.60 -9.09
N LYS A 62 -0.64 9.44 -7.76
CA LYS A 62 0.63 9.29 -7.03
C LYS A 62 0.93 7.79 -6.85
N ALA A 63 2.15 7.38 -7.19
CA ALA A 63 2.65 6.03 -6.95
C ALA A 63 3.81 6.06 -5.93
N ILE A 64 3.98 4.97 -5.19
CA ILE A 64 5.11 4.80 -4.28
C ILE A 64 6.28 4.31 -5.11
N LYS A 65 7.28 5.17 -5.30
CA LYS A 65 8.53 4.80 -5.98
C LYS A 65 9.46 4.04 -5.03
N LYS A 66 9.54 4.49 -3.78
CA LYS A 66 10.42 3.89 -2.77
C LYS A 66 9.86 4.10 -1.37
N ILE A 67 9.86 3.04 -0.57
CA ILE A 67 9.61 3.15 0.88
C ILE A 67 10.92 3.53 1.55
N VAL A 68 10.92 4.64 2.28
CA VAL A 68 12.06 5.09 3.07
C VAL A 68 11.77 4.64 4.51
N LYS A 69 12.42 3.57 4.95
CA LYS A 69 12.39 3.18 6.37
C LYS A 69 13.08 4.27 7.19
N GLU A 70 12.47 4.62 8.31
CA GLU A 70 13.15 5.36 9.38
C GLU A 70 13.93 4.36 10.24
#